data_AF-A0A3M1QVM0-F1
#
_entry.id   AF-A0A3M1QVM0-F1
#
_cell.length_a   1.000
_cell.length_b   1.000
_cell.length_c   1.000
_cell.angle_alpha   90.00
_cell.angle_beta   90.00
_cell.angle_gamma   90.00
#
_symmetry.space_group_name_H-M   'P 1'
#
loop_
_entity.id
_entity.type
_entity.pdbx_description
1 polymer ?
#
loop_
_entity_poly.entity_id
_entity_poly.type
_entity_poly.pdbx_seq_one_letter_code
_entity_poly.pdbx_strand_id
1 'polypeptide(L)'
;MSSNLFIFPSSFTDSNGGGTMPFVMTSDPAQAGIQWYTQAFNRDPVSPTMLSVSNVWFSVAHIASAGTGTVTPLTLLDDGSALVPLGFSFDYFGTPYTEVYVNANGNLTFGQPNAAFFVDESVFVGGPPCIAPFWTDLNPEFGGTVEWDTTAAPGVALTVRYNGVFSNLVGGASTCEVTLLAGGHVFMTYGNVDVTEGIAGLSPGGSATTNSIDLSTPGVYGFSPPVAVYEVFTAQSQFDLDNALVSYGWIPGAGYLLMY
;
A
#
# COMPACT_ATOMS: atom_id res chain seq x y z
N MET A 1 -8.42 -0.17 -22.64
CA MET A 1 -7.81 -0.64 -21.38
C MET A 1 -6.39 -0.12 -21.39
N SER A 2 -6.17 1.05 -20.78
CA SER A 2 -4.90 1.76 -20.91
C SER A 2 -3.79 0.98 -20.23
N SER A 3 -2.71 0.78 -20.97
CA SER A 3 -1.40 0.36 -20.48
C SER A 3 -0.96 1.33 -19.37
N ASN A 4 -1.00 0.87 -18.12
CA ASN A 4 -0.49 1.63 -16.98
C ASN A 4 1.04 1.61 -17.03
N LEU A 5 1.58 2.61 -17.70
CA LEU A 5 2.99 2.94 -17.74
C LEU A 5 3.39 3.54 -16.39
N PHE A 6 4.19 2.81 -15.61
CA PHE A 6 4.81 3.36 -14.41
C PHE A 6 6.20 3.91 -14.79
N ILE A 7 6.33 5.23 -14.76
CA ILE A 7 7.60 5.92 -14.92
C ILE A 7 8.14 6.15 -13.51
N PHE A 8 9.24 5.49 -13.14
CA PHE A 8 9.97 5.83 -11.93
C PHE A 8 10.96 6.97 -12.26
N PRO A 9 10.81 8.18 -11.67
CA PRO A 9 11.90 9.14 -11.68
C PRO A 9 12.97 8.68 -10.70
N SER A 10 13.87 7.80 -11.14
CA SER A 10 15.09 7.49 -10.41
C SER A 10 16.19 8.47 -10.83
N SER A 11 16.53 9.44 -9.99
CA SER A 11 17.74 10.25 -10.19
C SER A 11 18.94 9.52 -9.58
N PHE A 12 19.77 8.89 -10.42
CA PHE A 12 21.10 8.44 -10.02
C PHE A 12 22.10 9.52 -10.38
N THR A 13 22.83 10.05 -9.40
CA THR A 13 24.01 10.88 -9.68
C THR A 13 25.21 9.99 -9.97
N ASP A 14 26.08 10.44 -10.86
CA ASP A 14 27.38 9.81 -11.07
C ASP A 14 28.25 9.91 -9.79
N SER A 15 29.47 9.36 -9.83
CA SER A 15 30.43 9.47 -8.72
C SER A 15 30.84 10.91 -8.38
N ASN A 16 30.43 11.90 -9.18
CA ASN A 16 30.73 13.32 -9.04
C ASN A 16 29.48 14.17 -8.72
N GLY A 17 28.30 13.56 -8.51
CA GLY A 17 27.07 14.31 -8.23
C GLY A 17 26.36 14.92 -9.47
N GLY A 18 26.81 14.61 -10.69
CA GLY A 18 26.36 15.23 -11.93
C GLY A 18 25.83 14.24 -12.97
N GLY A 19 24.50 14.12 -13.06
CA GLY A 19 23.84 13.36 -14.13
C GLY A 19 22.46 12.89 -13.68
N THR A 20 21.46 12.98 -14.56
CA THR A 20 20.15 12.38 -14.36
C THR A 20 19.97 11.33 -15.45
N MET A 21 19.82 10.06 -15.08
CA MET A 21 19.51 9.00 -16.03
C MET A 21 18.02 8.67 -15.97
N PRO A 22 17.24 8.92 -17.04
CA PRO A 22 15.87 8.43 -17.10
C PRO A 22 15.89 6.92 -17.30
N PHE A 23 15.18 6.20 -16.45
CA PHE A 23 14.94 4.77 -16.58
C PHE A 23 13.46 4.55 -16.95
N VAL A 24 13.22 3.82 -18.03
CA VAL A 24 11.87 3.52 -18.53
C VAL A 24 11.63 2.03 -18.42
N MET A 25 10.64 1.65 -17.62
CA MET A 25 10.12 0.29 -17.58
C MET A 25 8.74 0.27 -18.21
N THR A 26 8.52 -0.69 -19.11
CA THR A 26 7.18 -1.04 -19.57
C THR A 26 6.75 -2.29 -18.81
N SER A 27 5.68 -2.22 -18.03
CA SER A 27 5.07 -3.40 -17.42
C SER A 27 4.41 -4.26 -18.50
N ASP A 28 4.80 -5.54 -18.57
CA ASP A 28 4.04 -6.55 -19.30
C ASP A 28 2.98 -7.13 -18.35
N PRO A 29 1.67 -7.01 -18.67
CA PRO A 29 0.60 -7.62 -17.87
C PRO A 29 0.74 -9.12 -17.64
N ALA A 30 1.47 -9.84 -18.49
CA ALA A 30 1.69 -11.28 -18.36
C ALA A 30 2.75 -11.68 -17.30
N GLN A 31 3.45 -10.71 -16.69
CA GLN A 31 4.63 -10.97 -15.84
C GLN A 31 4.52 -10.40 -14.42
N ALA A 32 3.33 -10.49 -13.83
CA ALA A 32 3.11 -10.10 -12.44
C ALA A 32 3.91 -10.98 -11.45
N GLY A 33 4.49 -10.36 -10.41
CA GLY A 33 5.23 -11.05 -9.36
C GLY A 33 6.69 -11.41 -9.71
N ILE A 34 7.22 -10.95 -10.84
CA ILE A 34 8.61 -11.24 -11.27
C ILE A 34 9.52 -10.06 -10.91
N GLN A 35 10.56 -10.33 -10.12
CA GLN A 35 11.70 -9.42 -9.98
C GLN A 35 12.54 -9.47 -11.26
N TRP A 36 12.70 -8.33 -11.93
CA TRP A 36 13.65 -8.24 -13.04
C TRP A 36 15.05 -7.94 -12.50
N TYR A 37 16.07 -8.36 -13.24
CA TYR A 37 17.42 -7.82 -13.13
C TYR A 37 17.69 -7.04 -14.41
N THR A 38 17.95 -5.74 -14.32
CA THR A 38 18.41 -4.97 -15.48
C THR A 38 19.72 -4.29 -15.14
N GLN A 39 20.67 -4.34 -16.08
CA GLN A 39 21.93 -3.60 -16.01
C GLN A 39 21.76 -2.40 -16.94
N ALA A 40 21.62 -1.21 -16.36
CA ALA A 40 21.58 0.01 -17.15
C ALA A 40 23.02 0.39 -17.56
N PHE A 41 23.29 0.37 -18.86
CA PHE A 41 24.50 0.97 -19.42
C PHE A 41 24.12 2.33 -19.99
N ASN A 42 24.70 3.41 -19.49
CA ASN A 42 24.63 4.68 -20.18
C ASN A 42 26.03 5.27 -20.36
N ARG A 43 26.24 5.87 -21.52
CA ARG A 43 27.49 6.51 -21.89
C ARG A 43 27.39 7.97 -21.48
N ASP A 44 28.24 8.42 -20.56
CA ASP A 44 28.33 9.83 -20.23
C ASP A 44 28.73 10.63 -21.52
N PRO A 45 27.94 11.63 -21.93
CA PRO A 45 28.21 12.41 -23.14
C PRO A 45 29.43 13.34 -23.01
N VAL A 46 29.98 13.51 -21.80
CA VAL A 46 31.11 14.42 -21.49
C VAL A 46 32.38 13.66 -21.09
N SER A 47 32.28 12.47 -20.47
CA SER A 47 33.42 11.55 -20.26
C SER A 47 33.10 10.11 -20.69
N PRO A 48 33.93 9.44 -21.52
CA PRO A 48 33.65 8.10 -22.03
C PRO A 48 33.96 6.99 -21.01
N THR A 49 33.77 7.23 -19.71
CA THR A 49 33.92 6.23 -18.66
C THR A 49 32.58 5.56 -18.41
N MET A 50 32.56 4.22 -18.46
CA MET A 50 31.37 3.46 -18.08
C MET A 50 31.05 3.73 -16.61
N LEU A 51 29.86 4.29 -16.34
CA LEU A 51 29.30 4.33 -14.99
C LEU A 51 28.88 2.89 -14.61
N SER A 52 29.65 2.29 -13.71
CA SER A 52 29.28 1.05 -13.04
C SER A 52 28.36 1.39 -11.88
N VAL A 53 27.05 1.39 -12.11
CA VAL A 53 26.09 1.38 -11.00
C VAL A 53 25.89 -0.08 -10.58
N SER A 54 26.47 -0.45 -9.44
CA SER A 54 26.25 -1.76 -8.80
C SER A 54 25.23 -1.61 -7.67
N ASN A 55 24.41 -2.63 -7.45
CA ASN A 55 23.40 -2.71 -6.36
C ASN A 55 22.22 -1.74 -6.48
N VAL A 56 21.71 -1.51 -7.70
CA VAL A 56 20.40 -0.86 -7.88
C VAL A 56 19.30 -1.87 -7.60
N TRP A 57 18.49 -1.61 -6.59
CA TRP A 57 17.26 -2.35 -6.33
C TRP A 57 16.11 -1.60 -7.00
N PHE A 58 15.32 -2.29 -7.80
CA PHE A 58 14.01 -1.81 -8.22
C PHE A 58 12.98 -2.88 -7.87
N SER A 59 11.78 -2.43 -7.51
CA SER A 59 10.64 -3.32 -7.36
C SER A 59 9.55 -2.85 -8.30
N VAL A 60 9.03 -3.77 -9.11
CA VAL A 60 7.93 -3.50 -10.04
C VAL A 60 6.81 -4.44 -9.68
N ALA A 61 5.71 -3.88 -9.23
CA ALA A 61 4.48 -4.62 -9.04
C ALA A 61 3.45 -4.09 -10.03
N HIS A 62 2.97 -4.98 -10.90
CA HIS A 62 1.91 -4.65 -11.84
C HIS A 62 0.56 -5.02 -11.23
N ILE A 63 -0.27 -4.01 -10.99
CA ILE A 63 -1.59 -4.18 -10.34
C ILE A 63 -2.54 -5.00 -11.21
N ALA A 64 -2.40 -5.01 -12.54
CA ALA A 64 -3.43 -5.57 -13.44
C ALA A 64 -3.62 -7.09 -13.39
N SER A 65 -2.84 -7.83 -12.60
CA SER A 65 -3.14 -9.24 -12.29
C SER A 65 -3.99 -9.43 -11.04
N ALA A 66 -3.92 -8.48 -10.09
CA ALA A 66 -4.71 -8.49 -8.85
C ALA A 66 -6.17 -8.15 -9.19
N GLY A 67 -7.15 -8.88 -8.65
CA GLY A 67 -8.56 -8.66 -9.00
C GLY A 67 -9.17 -9.54 -10.09
N THR A 68 -8.48 -10.59 -10.56
CA THR A 68 -9.00 -11.47 -11.64
C THR A 68 -9.55 -12.81 -11.14
N GLY A 69 -9.42 -13.09 -9.84
CA GLY A 69 -9.95 -14.29 -9.22
C GLY A 69 -11.46 -14.22 -8.94
N THR A 70 -11.94 -15.18 -8.17
CA THR A 70 -13.33 -15.17 -7.71
C THR A 70 -13.48 -14.23 -6.52
N VAL A 71 -14.31 -13.20 -6.70
CA VAL A 71 -14.65 -12.26 -5.63
C VAL A 71 -15.45 -12.97 -4.54
N THR A 72 -14.98 -12.83 -3.31
CA THR A 72 -15.57 -13.43 -2.11
C THR A 72 -16.03 -12.33 -1.16
N PRO A 73 -17.35 -12.18 -0.93
CA PRO A 73 -17.85 -11.20 0.02
C PRO A 73 -17.54 -11.62 1.46
N LEU A 74 -17.30 -10.64 2.33
CA LEU A 74 -17.16 -10.81 3.77
C LEU A 74 -18.40 -10.26 4.46
N THR A 75 -19.01 -11.06 5.32
CA THR A 75 -20.08 -10.59 6.21
C THR A 75 -19.44 -10.04 7.47
N LEU A 76 -19.17 -8.75 7.47
CA LEU A 76 -18.69 -7.99 8.63
C LEU A 76 -19.86 -7.21 9.24
N LEU A 77 -19.99 -7.28 10.56
CA LEU A 77 -20.85 -6.39 11.34
C LEU A 77 -20.02 -5.21 11.85
N ASP A 78 -20.66 -4.27 12.54
CA ASP A 78 -19.99 -3.20 13.26
C ASP A 78 -18.84 -3.74 14.14
N ASP A 79 -17.66 -3.10 14.06
CA ASP A 79 -16.39 -3.51 14.71
C ASP A 79 -15.95 -4.96 14.45
N GLY A 80 -16.55 -5.63 13.46
CA GLY A 80 -16.29 -7.02 13.14
C GLY A 80 -14.98 -7.22 12.36
N SER A 81 -14.49 -8.45 12.36
CA SER A 81 -13.30 -8.83 11.58
C SER A 81 -13.48 -10.19 10.93
N ALA A 82 -12.83 -10.40 9.79
CA ALA A 82 -12.69 -11.71 9.16
C ALA A 82 -11.23 -12.02 8.89
N LEU A 83 -10.82 -13.26 9.16
CA LEU A 83 -9.49 -13.76 8.86
C LEU A 83 -9.46 -14.31 7.43
N VAL A 84 -8.60 -13.74 6.59
CA VAL A 84 -8.48 -14.09 5.17
C VAL A 84 -7.10 -14.70 4.90
N PRO A 85 -7.03 -15.91 4.32
CA PRO A 85 -5.75 -16.49 3.91
C PRO A 85 -5.18 -15.74 2.71
N LEU A 86 -3.90 -15.36 2.77
CA LEU A 86 -3.22 -14.67 1.67
C LEU A 86 -2.95 -15.61 0.49
N GLY A 87 -2.68 -16.89 0.77
CA GLY A 87 -2.25 -17.87 -0.23
C GLY A 87 -0.77 -17.76 -0.63
N PHE A 88 -0.01 -16.89 0.05
CA PHE A 88 1.45 -16.71 -0.08
C PHE A 88 2.02 -16.18 1.24
N SER A 89 3.35 -16.17 1.36
CA SER A 89 4.05 -15.45 2.44
C SER A 89 4.16 -13.97 2.07
N PHE A 90 3.68 -13.09 2.93
CA PHE A 90 3.74 -11.64 2.79
C PHE A 90 4.65 -11.07 3.87
N ASP A 91 5.79 -10.50 3.46
CA ASP A 91 6.68 -9.83 4.40
C ASP A 91 6.15 -8.43 4.74
N TYR A 92 5.73 -8.24 5.98
CA TYR A 92 5.29 -6.95 6.51
C TYR A 92 6.25 -6.49 7.60
N PHE A 93 6.97 -5.39 7.35
CA PHE A 93 8.03 -4.88 8.23
C PHE A 93 9.07 -5.96 8.65
N GLY A 94 9.37 -6.89 7.74
CA GLY A 94 10.33 -7.97 7.96
C GLY A 94 9.79 -9.19 8.71
N THR A 95 8.50 -9.20 9.04
CA THR A 95 7.81 -10.37 9.61
C THR A 95 6.94 -11.02 8.54
N PRO A 96 7.10 -12.32 8.25
CA PRO A 96 6.28 -13.02 7.28
C PRO A 96 4.90 -13.36 7.86
N TYR A 97 3.85 -13.08 7.09
CA TYR A 97 2.46 -13.46 7.38
C TYR A 97 1.87 -14.30 6.25
N THR A 98 0.92 -15.18 6.57
CA THR A 98 0.20 -16.00 5.57
C THR A 98 -1.31 -15.76 5.58
N GLU A 99 -1.77 -14.90 6.48
CA GLU A 99 -3.15 -14.52 6.69
C GLU A 99 -3.21 -13.05 7.14
N VAL A 100 -4.35 -12.42 6.92
CA VAL A 100 -4.62 -11.04 7.28
C VAL A 100 -6.03 -10.93 7.85
N TYR A 101 -6.19 -10.12 8.89
CA TYR A 101 -7.51 -9.73 9.37
C TYR A 101 -8.00 -8.54 8.55
N VAL A 102 -9.19 -8.68 7.96
CA VAL A 102 -9.95 -7.59 7.35
C VAL A 102 -10.93 -7.08 8.40
N ASN A 103 -10.80 -5.83 8.83
CA ASN A 103 -11.61 -5.24 9.91
C ASN A 103 -12.67 -4.29 9.32
N ALA A 104 -13.89 -4.30 9.85
CA ALA A 104 -15.03 -3.52 9.36
C ALA A 104 -14.67 -2.04 9.16
N ASN A 105 -13.88 -1.50 10.09
CA ASN A 105 -13.42 -0.12 10.20
C ASN A 105 -12.39 0.30 9.12
N GLY A 106 -12.27 -0.40 7.99
CA GLY A 106 -11.45 0.11 6.88
C GLY A 106 -9.95 -0.05 7.11
N ASN A 107 -9.52 -1.06 7.87
CA ASN A 107 -8.10 -1.39 8.08
C ASN A 107 -7.84 -2.90 8.01
N LEU A 108 -6.60 -3.25 7.69
CA LEU A 108 -6.12 -4.63 7.69
C LEU A 108 -5.07 -4.80 8.79
N THR A 109 -5.13 -5.88 9.56
CA THR A 109 -4.17 -6.15 10.63
C THR A 109 -3.58 -7.55 10.55
N PHE A 110 -2.39 -7.72 11.14
CA PHE A 110 -1.69 -8.99 11.16
C PHE A 110 -1.56 -9.56 12.57
N GLY A 111 -1.71 -10.88 12.69
CA GLY A 111 -1.60 -11.61 13.96
C GLY A 111 -2.83 -11.53 14.88
N GLN A 112 -3.52 -10.39 14.92
CA GLN A 112 -4.76 -10.20 15.69
C GLN A 112 -5.70 -9.20 15.01
N PRO A 113 -7.03 -9.31 15.22
CA PRO A 113 -8.00 -8.35 14.71
C PRO A 113 -7.89 -7.00 15.44
N ASN A 114 -8.49 -5.97 14.85
CA ASN A 114 -8.67 -4.65 15.47
C ASN A 114 -10.16 -4.31 15.56
N ALA A 115 -10.67 -4.24 16.79
CA ALA A 115 -12.06 -3.87 17.09
C ALA A 115 -12.18 -2.46 17.70
N ALA A 116 -11.17 -1.61 17.51
CA ALA A 116 -11.25 -0.22 17.94
C ALA A 116 -12.17 0.56 16.98
N PHE A 117 -13.24 1.11 17.55
CA PHE A 117 -14.28 1.92 16.90
C PHE A 117 -13.92 3.40 16.80
N PHE A 118 -12.77 3.83 17.33
CA PHE A 118 -12.34 5.23 17.28
C PHE A 118 -10.94 5.33 16.68
N VAL A 119 -10.76 6.36 15.87
CA VAL A 119 -9.47 6.68 15.25
C VAL A 119 -8.57 7.29 16.31
N ASP A 120 -7.47 6.60 16.62
CA ASP A 120 -6.46 7.10 17.55
C ASP A 120 -5.08 6.68 17.09
N GLU A 121 -4.19 7.67 16.98
CA GLU A 121 -2.82 7.50 16.54
C GLU A 121 -2.05 6.53 17.46
N SER A 122 -2.27 6.60 18.77
CA SER A 122 -1.61 5.70 19.74
C SER A 122 -2.08 4.26 19.60
N VAL A 123 -3.34 4.04 19.21
CA VAL A 123 -3.85 2.71 18.87
C VAL A 123 -3.27 2.23 17.54
N PHE A 124 -3.15 3.11 16.54
CA PHE A 124 -2.57 2.77 15.24
C PHE A 124 -1.11 2.31 15.35
N VAL A 125 -0.28 3.03 16.14
CA VAL A 125 1.15 2.70 16.30
C VAL A 125 1.42 1.72 17.43
N GLY A 126 0.55 1.64 18.43
CA GLY A 126 0.67 0.76 19.60
C GLY A 126 0.04 -0.62 19.43
N GLY A 127 -0.93 -0.75 18.53
CA GLY A 127 -1.70 -1.97 18.29
C GLY A 127 -0.97 -3.03 17.44
N PRO A 128 -1.71 -3.96 16.81
CA PRO A 128 -1.14 -4.88 15.83
C PRO A 128 -0.53 -4.15 14.62
N PRO A 129 0.39 -4.80 13.88
CA PRO A 129 0.80 -4.31 12.59
C PRO A 129 -0.42 -4.07 11.70
N CYS A 130 -0.52 -2.87 11.13
CA CYS A 130 -1.75 -2.34 10.54
C CYS A 130 -1.48 -1.64 9.21
N ILE A 131 -2.30 -1.97 8.21
CA ILE A 131 -2.43 -1.28 6.93
C ILE A 131 -3.78 -0.57 6.97
N ALA A 132 -3.78 0.75 7.04
CA ALA A 132 -4.99 1.55 7.06
C ALA A 132 -5.06 2.36 5.76
N PRO A 133 -5.92 2.05 4.80
CA PRO A 133 -6.15 2.97 3.69
C PRO A 133 -6.95 4.21 4.14
N PHE A 134 -7.91 4.05 5.04
CA PHE A 134 -8.78 5.12 5.55
C PHE A 134 -9.47 4.64 6.83
N TRP A 135 -8.68 4.17 7.82
CA TRP A 135 -9.24 3.62 9.06
C TRP A 135 -10.11 4.67 9.75
N THR A 136 -11.40 4.38 9.86
CA THR A 136 -12.40 5.15 10.58
C THR A 136 -13.50 4.24 11.13
N ASP A 137 -14.46 4.78 11.86
CA ASP A 137 -15.61 4.04 12.38
C ASP A 137 -16.58 3.70 11.23
N LEU A 138 -16.35 2.59 10.53
CA LEU A 138 -17.14 2.14 9.39
C LEU A 138 -18.10 1.02 9.80
N ASN A 139 -19.32 1.09 9.27
CA ASN A 139 -20.33 0.09 9.51
C ASN A 139 -20.87 -0.48 8.20
N PRO A 140 -20.38 -1.66 7.77
CA PRO A 140 -20.88 -2.36 6.59
C PRO A 140 -22.38 -2.69 6.62
N GLU A 141 -23.04 -2.64 7.79
CA GLU A 141 -24.49 -2.88 7.91
C GLU A 141 -25.33 -1.71 7.35
N PHE A 142 -24.74 -0.52 7.22
CA PHE A 142 -25.43 0.65 6.66
C PHE A 142 -25.41 0.69 5.12
N GLY A 143 -24.54 -0.09 4.48
CA GLY A 143 -24.49 -0.22 3.04
C GLY A 143 -23.10 -0.53 2.51
N GLY A 144 -23.05 -0.82 1.21
CA GLY A 144 -21.82 -1.24 0.55
C GLY A 144 -21.49 -2.70 0.76
N THR A 145 -20.26 -3.07 0.42
CA THR A 145 -19.73 -4.43 0.57
C THR A 145 -18.25 -4.38 0.98
N VAL A 146 -17.84 -5.35 1.79
CA VAL A 146 -16.44 -5.67 2.00
C VAL A 146 -16.18 -7.00 1.33
N GLU A 147 -15.22 -7.06 0.42
CA GLU A 147 -14.95 -8.23 -0.39
C GLU A 147 -13.46 -8.39 -0.64
N TRP A 148 -13.06 -9.59 -1.04
CA TRP A 148 -11.67 -9.85 -1.43
C TRP A 148 -11.60 -10.83 -2.58
N ASP A 149 -10.49 -10.80 -3.29
CA ASP A 149 -10.09 -11.85 -4.21
C ASP A 149 -8.58 -12.03 -4.21
N THR A 150 -8.16 -13.06 -4.92
CA THR A 150 -6.76 -13.24 -5.29
C THR A 150 -6.63 -13.12 -6.81
N THR A 151 -5.39 -13.02 -7.28
CA THR A 151 -5.06 -13.25 -8.69
C THR A 151 -5.60 -14.59 -9.19
N ALA A 152 -6.00 -14.70 -10.46
CA ALA A 152 -6.42 -15.97 -11.06
C ALA A 152 -5.35 -17.08 -10.96
N ALA A 153 -4.07 -16.69 -10.98
CA ALA A 153 -2.96 -17.55 -10.58
C ALA A 153 -2.73 -17.41 -9.06
N PRO A 154 -2.74 -18.51 -8.28
CA PRO A 154 -2.53 -18.42 -6.83
C PRO A 154 -1.14 -17.92 -6.47
N GLY A 155 -1.02 -17.28 -5.31
CA GLY A 155 0.28 -16.94 -4.71
C GLY A 155 0.93 -15.64 -5.18
N VAL A 156 0.20 -14.78 -5.92
CA VAL A 156 0.76 -13.54 -6.47
C VAL A 156 0.26 -12.31 -5.69
N ALA A 157 -1.06 -12.14 -5.59
CA ALA A 157 -1.64 -11.00 -4.88
C ALA A 157 -2.99 -11.32 -4.26
N LEU A 158 -3.31 -10.60 -3.18
CA LEU A 158 -4.62 -10.48 -2.55
C LEU A 158 -5.10 -9.05 -2.74
N THR A 159 -6.35 -8.85 -3.15
CA THR A 159 -7.01 -7.54 -3.13
C THR A 159 -8.19 -7.58 -2.18
N VAL A 160 -8.24 -6.64 -1.24
CA VAL A 160 -9.39 -6.39 -0.37
C VAL A 160 -10.04 -5.08 -0.81
N ARG A 161 -11.37 -5.05 -0.90
CA ARG A 161 -12.15 -3.88 -1.31
C ARG A 161 -13.18 -3.54 -0.25
N TYR A 162 -13.20 -2.28 0.14
CA TYR A 162 -14.36 -1.65 0.74
C TYR A 162 -15.05 -0.90 -0.39
N ASN A 163 -16.26 -1.30 -0.75
CA ASN A 163 -16.98 -0.76 -1.91
C ASN A 163 -18.29 -0.12 -1.44
N GLY A 164 -18.28 1.21 -1.34
CA GLY A 164 -19.42 2.02 -0.90
C GLY A 164 -19.82 1.79 0.57
N VAL A 165 -18.86 1.52 1.45
CA VAL A 165 -19.11 1.27 2.88
C VAL A 165 -19.32 2.58 3.62
N PHE A 166 -20.37 2.65 4.44
CA PHE A 166 -20.74 3.85 5.18
C PHE A 166 -20.04 3.92 6.55
N SER A 167 -19.84 5.14 7.05
CA SER A 167 -19.39 5.38 8.42
C SER A 167 -20.56 5.43 9.41
N ASN A 168 -20.30 5.08 10.68
CA ASN A 168 -21.18 5.40 11.81
C ASN A 168 -21.22 6.92 12.11
N LEU A 169 -20.28 7.68 11.56
CA LEU A 169 -20.14 9.13 11.72
C LEU A 169 -20.91 9.90 10.64
N VAL A 170 -20.78 11.23 10.66
CA VAL A 170 -21.23 12.08 9.55
C VAL A 170 -20.31 11.83 8.36
N GLY A 171 -20.88 11.49 7.21
CA GLY A 171 -20.14 11.14 6.00
C GLY A 171 -21.02 10.36 5.03
N GLY A 172 -20.38 9.71 4.06
CA GLY A 172 -21.05 8.98 3.00
C GLY A 172 -20.41 7.63 2.72
N ALA A 173 -20.75 7.08 1.56
CA ALA A 173 -20.24 5.79 1.10
C ALA A 173 -18.78 5.94 0.66
N SER A 174 -17.88 5.15 1.24
CA SER A 174 -16.44 5.18 0.95
C SER A 174 -15.99 3.93 0.20
N THR A 175 -15.12 4.13 -0.79
CA THR A 175 -14.61 3.08 -1.66
C THR A 175 -13.09 3.12 -1.74
N CYS A 176 -12.45 1.98 -1.44
CA CYS A 176 -11.01 1.81 -1.57
C CYS A 176 -10.66 0.33 -1.78
N GLU A 177 -9.59 0.09 -2.53
CA GLU A 177 -8.99 -1.22 -2.72
C GLU A 177 -7.57 -1.24 -2.13
N VAL A 178 -7.28 -2.26 -1.32
CA VAL A 178 -5.94 -2.56 -0.82
C VAL A 178 -5.42 -3.82 -1.50
N THR A 179 -4.33 -3.71 -2.25
CA THR A 179 -3.69 -4.86 -2.90
C THR A 179 -2.36 -5.18 -2.23
N LEU A 180 -2.22 -6.41 -1.76
CA LEU A 180 -1.00 -6.98 -1.18
C LEU A 180 -0.37 -7.93 -2.19
N LEU A 181 0.91 -7.75 -2.52
CA LEU A 181 1.65 -8.72 -3.34
C LEU A 181 2.61 -9.53 -2.50
N ALA A 182 2.90 -10.77 -2.92
CA ALA A 182 3.83 -11.67 -2.26
C ALA A 182 5.23 -11.09 -1.99
N GLY A 183 5.65 -10.06 -2.72
CA GLY A 183 6.89 -9.32 -2.48
C GLY A 183 6.87 -8.34 -1.30
N GLY A 184 5.78 -8.24 -0.53
CA GLY A 184 5.62 -7.28 0.57
C GLY A 184 5.09 -5.91 0.13
N HIS A 185 4.76 -5.76 -1.15
CA HIS A 185 4.23 -4.51 -1.71
C HIS A 185 2.78 -4.28 -1.31
N VAL A 186 2.45 -3.02 -1.01
CA VAL A 186 1.10 -2.57 -0.68
C VAL A 186 0.69 -1.47 -1.64
N PHE A 187 -0.52 -1.59 -2.20
CA PHE A 187 -1.16 -0.55 -2.99
C PHE A 187 -2.49 -0.19 -2.36
N MET A 188 -2.77 1.10 -2.23
CA MET A 188 -4.05 1.64 -1.79
C MET A 188 -4.61 2.46 -2.94
N THR A 189 -5.65 1.96 -3.60
CA THR A 189 -6.35 2.65 -4.68
C THR A 189 -7.63 3.22 -4.12
N TYR A 190 -7.76 4.54 -4.17
CA TYR A 190 -8.91 5.24 -3.63
C TYR A 190 -9.93 5.50 -4.74
N GLY A 191 -11.20 5.22 -4.44
CA GLY A 191 -12.32 5.73 -5.22
C GLY A 191 -12.78 7.07 -4.67
N ASN A 192 -14.09 7.20 -4.47
CA ASN A 192 -14.63 8.24 -3.60
C ASN A 192 -14.54 7.78 -2.14
N VAL A 193 -14.00 8.62 -1.27
CA VAL A 193 -13.96 8.40 0.18
C VAL A 193 -14.64 9.60 0.85
N ASP A 194 -15.73 9.35 1.56
CA ASP A 194 -16.53 10.38 2.21
C ASP A 194 -16.52 10.13 3.73
N VAL A 195 -15.41 10.49 4.36
CA VAL A 195 -15.17 10.36 5.80
C VAL A 195 -14.76 11.72 6.39
N THR A 196 -15.18 12.01 7.62
CA THR A 196 -14.80 13.25 8.32
C THR A 196 -13.52 13.15 9.14
N GLU A 197 -13.09 11.92 9.42
CA GLU A 197 -11.86 11.60 10.12
C GLU A 197 -11.34 10.24 9.68
N GLY A 198 -10.05 10.02 9.87
CA GLY A 198 -9.44 8.72 9.59
C GLY A 198 -7.92 8.72 9.67
N ILE A 199 -7.33 7.54 9.55
CA ILE A 199 -5.89 7.37 9.36
C ILE A 199 -5.64 6.62 8.05
N ALA A 200 -4.73 7.13 7.22
CA ALA A 200 -4.18 6.40 6.08
C ALA A 200 -2.68 6.14 6.30
N GLY A 201 -2.18 4.94 6.05
CA GLY A 201 -0.77 4.61 6.15
C GLY A 201 -0.45 3.19 6.60
N LEU A 202 0.82 3.00 6.95
CA LEU A 202 1.39 1.73 7.43
C LEU A 202 1.96 1.88 8.84
N SER A 203 1.67 0.91 9.69
CA SER A 203 2.25 0.77 11.03
C SER A 203 2.79 -0.65 11.25
N PRO A 204 4.02 -0.80 11.77
CA PRO A 204 4.51 -2.10 12.26
C PRO A 204 3.87 -2.52 13.59
N GLY A 205 3.08 -1.65 14.23
CA GLY A 205 2.52 -1.89 15.56
C GLY A 205 3.57 -1.86 16.68
N GLY A 206 3.17 -2.24 17.88
CA GLY A 206 4.10 -2.46 19.00
C GLY A 206 4.83 -1.22 19.50
N SER A 207 4.14 -0.07 19.50
CA SER A 207 4.69 1.25 19.86
C SER A 207 5.75 1.73 18.86
N ALA A 208 5.40 1.67 17.59
CA ALA A 208 6.20 2.15 16.48
C ALA A 208 6.61 3.64 16.65
N THR A 209 7.75 4.01 16.08
CA THR A 209 8.13 5.43 15.98
C THR A 209 7.17 6.11 15.01
N THR A 210 6.58 7.23 15.43
CA THR A 210 5.60 7.97 14.64
C THR A 210 6.27 8.84 13.57
N ASN A 211 5.69 8.86 12.38
CA ASN A 211 6.09 9.76 11.31
C ASN A 211 4.85 10.13 10.48
N SER A 212 4.17 11.19 10.94
CA SER A 212 3.01 11.74 10.25
C SER A 212 3.46 12.63 9.10
N ILE A 213 2.96 12.35 7.90
CA ILE A 213 3.25 13.09 6.67
C ILE A 213 1.95 13.33 5.89
N ASP A 214 1.98 14.29 4.97
CA ASP A 214 0.93 14.48 3.96
C ASP A 214 1.17 13.50 2.81
N LEU A 215 0.28 12.51 2.67
CA LEU A 215 0.35 11.46 1.65
C LEU A 215 -0.14 11.94 0.28
N SER A 216 -0.85 13.06 0.22
CA SER A 216 -1.31 13.67 -1.03
C SER A 216 -0.21 14.46 -1.74
N THR A 217 0.89 14.75 -1.05
CA THR A 217 2.06 15.42 -1.61
C THR A 217 2.89 14.46 -2.47
N PRO A 218 3.02 14.68 -3.80
CA PRO A 218 3.80 13.81 -4.68
C PRO A 218 5.26 13.72 -4.27
N GLY A 219 5.78 12.50 -4.23
CA GLY A 219 7.15 12.28 -3.75
C GLY A 219 7.53 10.82 -3.57
N VAL A 220 8.81 10.63 -3.25
CA VAL A 220 9.38 9.33 -2.91
C VAL A 220 9.96 9.42 -1.51
N TYR A 221 9.48 8.59 -0.59
CA TYR A 221 9.88 8.63 0.81
C TYR A 221 10.28 7.24 1.33
N GLY A 222 11.52 7.10 1.79
CA GLY A 222 12.03 5.85 2.35
C GLY A 222 11.92 5.81 3.87
N PHE A 223 11.47 4.69 4.44
CA PHE A 223 11.42 4.47 5.88
C PHE A 223 11.67 3.01 6.25
N SER A 224 12.26 2.78 7.42
CA SER A 224 12.60 1.44 7.90
C SER A 224 11.85 1.09 9.19
N PRO A 225 11.61 -0.20 9.46
CA PRO A 225 11.12 -0.62 10.76
C PRO A 225 12.01 -0.05 11.90
N PRO A 226 11.43 0.38 13.04
CA PRO A 226 10.02 0.30 13.41
C PRO A 226 9.26 1.63 13.20
N VAL A 227 9.46 2.34 12.09
CA VAL A 227 8.77 3.62 11.81
C VAL A 227 7.40 3.35 11.16
N ALA A 228 6.33 3.90 11.76
CA ALA A 228 5.02 4.00 11.13
C ALA A 228 4.95 5.29 10.29
N VAL A 229 4.45 5.20 9.07
CA VAL A 229 4.25 6.34 8.16
C VAL A 229 2.79 6.43 7.78
N TYR A 230 2.16 7.55 8.11
CA TYR A 230 0.72 7.73 7.97
C TYR A 230 0.36 9.21 7.88
N GLU A 231 -0.90 9.46 7.56
CA GLU A 231 -1.57 10.75 7.63
C GLU A 231 -2.80 10.62 8.52
N VAL A 232 -3.11 11.69 9.26
CA VAL A 232 -4.28 11.77 10.12
C VAL A 232 -5.25 12.79 9.53
N PHE A 233 -6.46 12.35 9.24
CA PHE A 233 -7.55 13.18 8.73
C PHE A 233 -8.50 13.54 9.86
N THR A 234 -8.94 14.80 9.85
CA THR A 234 -9.85 15.39 10.84
C THR A 234 -10.76 16.42 10.15
N ALA A 235 -11.70 17.01 10.90
CA ALA A 235 -12.49 18.13 10.41
C ALA A 235 -11.67 19.36 9.97
N GLN A 236 -10.40 19.48 10.41
CA GLN A 236 -9.49 20.57 10.01
C GLN A 236 -8.51 20.16 8.90
N SER A 237 -8.29 18.85 8.71
CA SER A 237 -7.40 18.27 7.70
C SER A 237 -8.19 17.17 7.00
N GLN A 238 -9.01 17.57 6.03
CA GLN A 238 -9.98 16.67 5.41
C GLN A 238 -9.28 15.60 4.57
N PHE A 239 -9.95 14.47 4.36
CA PHE A 239 -9.48 13.44 3.45
C PHE A 239 -9.27 14.01 2.05
N ASP A 240 -8.09 13.80 1.47
CA ASP A 240 -7.69 14.37 0.18
C ASP A 240 -7.00 13.36 -0.76
N LEU A 241 -7.07 12.07 -0.44
CA LEU A 241 -6.57 10.97 -1.27
C LEU A 241 -7.62 10.44 -2.26
N ASP A 242 -8.75 11.14 -2.46
CA ASP A 242 -9.79 10.74 -3.41
C ASP A 242 -9.23 10.53 -4.82
N ASN A 243 -9.58 9.39 -5.44
CA ASN A 243 -9.12 8.98 -6.77
C ASN A 243 -7.59 8.84 -6.90
N ALA A 244 -6.87 8.73 -5.78
CA ALA A 244 -5.42 8.56 -5.77
C ALA A 244 -4.98 7.10 -5.72
N LEU A 245 -3.69 6.89 -5.99
CA LEU A 245 -2.99 5.63 -5.75
C LEU A 245 -1.80 5.91 -4.84
N VAL A 246 -1.83 5.38 -3.62
CA VAL A 246 -0.68 5.38 -2.71
C VAL A 246 -0.02 4.02 -2.79
N SER A 247 1.30 3.97 -2.99
CA SER A 247 2.04 2.71 -3.10
C SER A 247 3.22 2.63 -2.15
N TYR A 248 3.42 1.45 -1.56
CA TYR A 248 4.53 1.13 -0.66
C TYR A 248 5.33 -0.04 -1.21
N GLY A 249 6.56 0.25 -1.62
CA GLY A 249 7.53 -0.71 -2.12
C GLY A 249 8.35 -1.34 -1.00
N TRP A 250 8.14 -2.62 -0.66
CA TRP A 250 9.03 -3.31 0.30
C TRP A 250 10.39 -3.61 -0.34
N ILE A 251 11.45 -3.23 0.38
CA ILE A 251 12.84 -3.48 0.03
C ILE A 251 13.47 -4.26 1.19
N PRO A 252 13.74 -5.57 1.02
CA PRO A 252 14.35 -6.40 2.06
C PRO A 252 15.63 -5.76 2.63
N GLY A 253 15.67 -5.60 3.95
CA GLY A 253 16.80 -5.00 4.67
C GLY A 253 16.86 -3.47 4.67
N ALA A 254 16.01 -2.78 3.90
CA ALA A 254 15.95 -1.31 3.87
C ALA A 254 14.61 -0.75 4.39
N GLY A 255 13.50 -1.47 4.24
CA GLY A 255 12.17 -1.03 4.67
C GLY A 255 11.24 -0.75 3.50
N TYR A 256 10.41 0.28 3.60
CA TYR A 256 9.46 0.67 2.58
C TYR A 256 9.89 1.93 1.83
N LEU A 257 9.55 1.97 0.55
CA LEU A 257 9.58 3.14 -0.31
C LEU A 257 8.14 3.55 -0.62
N LEU A 258 7.67 4.63 0.00
CA LEU A 258 6.39 5.26 -0.33
C LEU A 258 6.51 6.04 -1.63
N MET A 259 5.53 5.91 -2.51
CA MET A 259 5.41 6.65 -3.77
C MET A 259 3.95 7.08 -3.99
N TYR A 260 3.79 8.36 -4.32
CA TYR A 260 2.55 9.01 -4.74
C TYR A 260 2.80 9.76 -6.07
#